data_AF-A0AAV1UVY7-F1
#
_entry.id   AF-A0AAV1UVY7-F1
#
_cell.length_a   1.000
_cell.length_b   1.000
_cell.length_c   1.000
_cell.angle_alpha   90.00
_cell.angle_beta   90.00
_cell.angle_gamma   90.00
#
_symmetry.space_group_name_H-M   'P 1'
#
loop_
_entity.id
_entity.type
_entity.pdbx_description
1 polymer ?
#
loop_
_entity_poly.entity_id
_entity_poly.type
_entity_poly.pdbx_seq_one_letter_code
_entity_poly.pdbx_strand_id
1 'polypeptide(L)'
;MEVEEEGKCSPHNRGEACVPENFFDRVTQGLRGDIEHEQDRRLQMADTVSKHRAEFAFAQLENERSLTSLRDELRVARGIVDRSRDEIAALQTLVDAHHREHKALCEMLERKGVLHRKKQRTDGTA
;
A
#
# COMPACT_ATOMS: atom_id res chain seq x y z
N MET A 1 -88.74 12.52 20.18
CA MET A 1 -87.85 13.17 21.18
C MET A 1 -87.35 12.04 22.04
N GLU A 2 -86.35 11.35 21.55
CA GLU A 2 -85.76 10.17 22.19
C GLU A 2 -84.57 10.64 23.02
N VAL A 3 -84.52 10.13 24.24
CA VAL A 3 -83.68 10.61 25.32
C VAL A 3 -82.29 9.99 25.15
N GLU A 4 -81.25 10.81 25.10
CA GLU A 4 -79.86 10.36 25.12
C GLU A 4 -79.59 9.63 26.45
N GLU A 5 -79.41 8.31 26.39
CA GLU A 5 -78.82 7.56 27.50
C GLU A 5 -77.29 7.75 27.47
N GLU A 6 -76.81 8.60 28.38
CA GLU A 6 -75.40 8.63 28.76
C GLU A 6 -74.98 7.27 29.33
N GLY A 7 -74.16 6.55 28.57
CA GLY A 7 -73.51 5.31 29.00
C GLY A 7 -72.59 5.57 30.20
N LYS A 8 -73.10 5.28 31.40
CA LYS A 8 -72.34 5.31 32.65
C LYS A 8 -71.38 4.12 32.72
N CYS A 9 -70.07 4.39 32.70
CA CYS A 9 -69.05 3.44 33.14
C CYS A 9 -69.24 3.12 34.63
N SER A 10 -69.44 1.84 34.93
CA SER A 10 -69.65 1.32 36.29
C SER A 10 -68.34 1.30 37.11
N PRO A 11 -68.31 1.75 38.38
CA PRO A 11 -67.08 1.89 39.16
C PRO A 11 -66.83 0.65 40.04
N HIS A 12 -66.92 -0.56 39.49
CA HIS A 12 -66.59 -1.80 40.21
C HIS A 12 -65.62 -2.65 39.39
N ASN A 13 -64.34 -2.25 39.42
CA ASN A 13 -63.14 -3.10 39.33
C ASN A 13 -61.90 -2.22 39.55
N ARG A 14 -61.42 -2.13 40.80
CA ARG A 14 -60.12 -1.49 41.12
C ARG A 14 -59.00 -2.47 40.77
N GLY A 15 -58.48 -2.39 39.54
CA GLY A 15 -57.30 -3.16 39.17
C GLY A 15 -56.90 -3.10 37.70
N GLU A 16 -57.81 -2.79 36.78
CA GLU A 16 -57.47 -2.70 35.36
C GLU A 16 -57.40 -1.24 34.94
N ALA A 17 -56.18 -0.75 34.70
CA ALA A 17 -55.96 0.54 34.08
C ALA A 17 -56.68 0.55 32.72
N CYS A 18 -57.61 1.48 32.52
CA CYS A 18 -58.24 1.70 31.21
C CYS A 18 -57.14 2.03 30.19
N VAL A 19 -56.83 1.07 29.32
CA VAL A 19 -55.95 1.29 28.17
C VAL A 19 -56.67 2.27 27.24
N PRO A 20 -56.06 3.43 26.89
CA PRO A 20 -56.67 4.35 25.95
C PRO A 20 -57.04 3.65 24.64
N GLU A 21 -58.19 3.98 24.07
CA GLU A 21 -58.77 3.33 22.88
C GLU A 21 -57.81 3.31 21.65
N ASN A 22 -56.80 4.19 21.64
CA ASN A 22 -55.79 4.33 20.58
C ASN A 22 -54.36 3.93 21.02
N PHE A 23 -54.19 3.25 22.16
CA PHE A 23 -52.88 2.88 22.69
C PHE A 23 -52.12 1.96 21.73
N PHE A 24 -52.78 0.90 21.26
CA PHE A 24 -52.18 -0.06 20.33
C PHE A 24 -51.87 0.57 18.98
N ASP A 25 -52.68 1.50 18.49
CA ASP A 25 -52.43 2.22 17.24
C ASP A 25 -51.18 3.10 17.34
N ARG A 26 -51.01 3.82 18.45
CA ARG A 26 -49.80 4.63 18.70
C ARG A 26 -48.54 3.79 18.81
N VAL A 27 -48.62 2.67 19.52
CA VAL A 27 -47.49 1.72 19.64
C VAL A 27 -47.16 1.12 18.27
N THR A 28 -48.15 0.71 17.52
CA THR A 28 -47.97 0.13 16.17
C THR A 28 -47.38 1.16 15.20
N GLN A 29 -47.84 2.40 15.24
CA GLN A 29 -47.31 3.49 14.43
C GLN A 29 -45.86 3.83 14.82
N GLY A 30 -45.55 3.86 16.12
CA GLY A 30 -44.18 4.07 16.60
C GLY A 30 -43.23 2.98 16.12
N LEU A 31 -43.60 1.70 16.31
CA LEU A 31 -42.81 0.56 15.85
C LEU A 31 -42.61 0.56 14.32
N ARG A 32 -43.63 0.96 13.56
CA ARG A 32 -43.49 1.13 12.11
C ARG A 32 -42.44 2.17 11.77
N GLY A 33 -42.48 3.34 12.40
CA GLY A 33 -41.49 4.40 12.20
C GLY A 33 -40.08 3.96 12.58
N ASP A 34 -39.92 3.25 13.70
CA ASP A 34 -38.64 2.71 14.14
C ASP A 34 -38.07 1.68 13.15
N ILE A 35 -38.93 0.80 12.60
CA ILE A 35 -38.55 -0.17 11.58
C ILE A 35 -38.11 0.52 10.28
N GLU A 36 -38.88 1.49 9.81
CA GLU A 36 -38.56 2.25 8.59
C GLU A 36 -37.23 3.01 8.76
N HIS A 37 -37.04 3.69 9.89
CA HIS A 37 -35.80 4.39 10.20
C HIS A 37 -34.59 3.45 10.27
N GLU A 38 -34.74 2.28 10.90
CA GLU A 38 -33.66 1.28 10.97
C GLU A 38 -33.35 0.66 9.60
N GLN A 39 -34.36 0.47 8.74
CA GLN A 39 -34.16 0.00 7.37
C GLN A 39 -33.35 1.03 6.56
N ASP A 40 -33.73 2.30 6.62
CA ASP A 40 -33.00 3.38 5.95
C ASP A 40 -31.55 3.48 6.45
N ARG A 41 -31.33 3.40 7.77
CA ARG A 41 -30.00 3.40 8.36
C ARG A 41 -29.15 2.23 7.86
N ARG A 42 -29.73 1.03 7.78
CA ARG A 42 -29.04 -0.18 7.28
C ARG A 42 -28.69 -0.07 5.80
N LEU A 43 -29.58 0.49 4.98
CA LEU A 43 -29.33 0.73 3.56
C LEU A 43 -28.15 1.69 3.37
N GLN A 44 -28.15 2.83 4.06
CA GLN A 44 -27.05 3.79 4.01
C GLN A 44 -25.71 3.19 4.46
N MET A 45 -25.73 2.36 5.51
CA MET A 45 -24.55 1.64 5.95
C MET A 45 -24.06 0.63 4.90
N ALA A 46 -24.97 -0.14 4.30
CA ALA A 46 -24.63 -1.11 3.27
C ALA A 46 -23.98 -0.44 2.05
N ASP A 47 -24.54 0.70 1.62
CA ASP A 47 -23.98 1.50 0.53
C ASP A 47 -22.58 2.03 0.87
N THR A 48 -22.39 2.54 2.09
CA THR A 48 -21.09 3.05 2.56
C THR A 48 -20.04 1.93 2.61
N VAL A 49 -20.40 0.76 3.14
CA VAL A 49 -19.51 -0.41 3.17
C VAL A 49 -19.18 -0.89 1.76
N SER A 50 -20.17 -0.93 0.86
CA SER A 50 -19.97 -1.29 -0.55
C SER A 50 -18.99 -0.33 -1.24
N LYS A 51 -19.16 0.98 -1.04
CA LYS A 51 -18.28 2.01 -1.58
C LYS A 51 -16.83 1.84 -1.08
N HIS A 52 -16.62 1.71 0.23
CA HIS A 52 -15.27 1.53 0.77
C HIS A 52 -14.63 0.22 0.33
N ARG A 53 -15.41 -0.86 0.18
CA ARG A 53 -14.91 -2.13 -0.35
C ARG A 53 -14.42 -1.97 -1.79
N ALA A 54 -15.17 -1.23 -2.62
CA ALA A 54 -14.77 -0.94 -3.99
C ALA A 54 -13.50 -0.08 -4.03
N GLU A 55 -13.46 1.02 -3.27
CA GLU A 55 -12.28 1.90 -3.16
C GLU A 55 -11.03 1.12 -2.73
N PHE A 56 -11.17 0.26 -1.73
CA PHE A 56 -10.09 -0.60 -1.27
C PHE A 56 -9.62 -1.59 -2.35
N ALA A 57 -10.54 -2.23 -3.06
CA ALA A 57 -10.21 -3.14 -4.16
C ALA A 57 -9.46 -2.42 -5.30
N PHE A 58 -9.86 -1.20 -5.65
CA PHE A 58 -9.15 -0.38 -6.64
C PHE A 58 -7.75 0.00 -6.16
N ALA A 59 -7.62 0.45 -4.91
CA ALA A 59 -6.32 0.78 -4.33
C ALA A 59 -5.37 -0.42 -4.28
N GLN A 60 -5.89 -1.63 -3.99
CA GLN A 60 -5.12 -2.87 -4.05
C GLN A 60 -4.62 -3.17 -5.46
N LEU A 61 -5.49 -3.08 -6.47
CA LEU A 61 -5.10 -3.33 -7.86
C LEU A 61 -4.06 -2.32 -8.36
N GLU A 62 -4.18 -1.06 -7.98
CA GLU A 62 -3.20 -0.02 -8.33
C GLU A 62 -1.84 -0.31 -7.67
N ASN A 63 -1.85 -0.68 -6.38
CA ASN A 63 -0.63 -1.07 -5.66
C ASN A 63 0.05 -2.29 -6.31
N GLU A 64 -0.70 -3.34 -6.65
CA GLU A 64 -0.16 -4.53 -7.34
C GLU A 64 0.46 -4.20 -8.69
N ARG A 65 -0.17 -3.30 -9.46
CA ARG A 65 0.38 -2.80 -10.73
C ARG A 65 1.67 -2.04 -10.51
N SER A 66 1.71 -1.11 -9.56
CA SER A 66 2.91 -0.34 -9.23
C SER A 66 4.04 -1.25 -8.74
N LEU A 67 3.76 -2.22 -7.87
CA LEU A 67 4.75 -3.18 -7.39
C LEU A 67 5.29 -4.07 -8.51
N THR A 68 4.45 -4.46 -9.46
CA THR A 68 4.87 -5.22 -10.64
C THR A 68 5.79 -4.37 -11.52
N SER A 69 5.42 -3.12 -11.80
CA SER A 69 6.24 -2.18 -12.58
C SER A 69 7.62 -1.98 -11.95
N LEU A 70 7.67 -1.68 -10.65
CA LEU A 70 8.92 -1.49 -9.91
C LEU A 70 9.80 -2.74 -9.93
N ARG A 71 9.19 -3.93 -9.87
CA ARG A 71 9.93 -5.20 -9.94
C ARG A 71 10.58 -5.41 -11.31
N ASP A 72 9.87 -5.06 -12.38
CA ASP A 72 10.41 -5.14 -13.74
C ASP A 72 11.52 -4.12 -13.97
N GLU A 73 11.35 -2.88 -13.51
CA GLU A 73 12.40 -1.85 -13.53
C GLU A 73 13.65 -2.31 -12.76
N LEU A 74 13.47 -2.87 -11.57
CA LEU A 74 14.57 -3.39 -10.76
C LEU A 74 15.30 -4.54 -11.47
N ARG A 75 14.56 -5.43 -12.13
CA ARG A 75 15.14 -6.53 -12.92
C ARG A 75 15.99 -5.99 -14.07
N VAL A 76 15.50 -4.98 -14.79
CA VAL A 76 16.26 -4.34 -15.87
C VAL A 76 17.50 -3.63 -15.33
N ALA A 77 17.37 -2.86 -14.26
CA ALA A 77 18.48 -2.15 -13.63
C ALA A 77 19.59 -3.11 -13.17
N ARG A 78 19.23 -4.24 -12.54
CA ARG A 78 20.20 -5.29 -12.18
C ARG A 78 20.93 -5.84 -13.40
N GLY A 79 20.21 -6.15 -14.48
CA GLY A 79 20.82 -6.61 -15.72
C GLY A 79 21.72 -5.58 -16.40
N ILE A 80 21.51 -4.27 -16.18
CA ILE A 80 22.45 -3.22 -16.61
C ILE A 80 23.70 -3.25 -15.74
N VAL A 81 23.55 -3.29 -14.41
CA VAL A 81 24.67 -3.34 -13.46
C VAL A 81 25.57 -4.53 -13.71
N ASP A 82 25.00 -5.72 -13.92
CA ASP A 82 25.77 -6.94 -14.19
C ASP A 82 26.58 -6.79 -15.49
N ARG A 83 25.98 -6.27 -16.56
CA ARG A 83 26.69 -6.01 -17.82
C ARG A 83 27.81 -4.99 -17.65
N SER A 84 27.56 -3.90 -16.93
CA SER A 84 28.61 -2.91 -16.65
C SER A 84 29.74 -3.49 -15.81
N ARG A 85 29.44 -4.40 -14.88
CA ARG A 85 30.44 -5.10 -14.09
C ARG A 85 31.33 -5.98 -14.95
N ASP A 86 30.75 -6.73 -15.89
CA ASP A 86 31.49 -7.57 -16.84
C ASP A 86 32.39 -6.72 -17.74
N GLU A 87 31.89 -5.58 -18.24
CA GLU A 87 32.66 -4.64 -19.05
C GLU A 87 33.85 -4.05 -18.28
N ILE A 88 33.63 -3.64 -17.02
CA ILE A 88 34.72 -3.15 -16.16
C ILE A 88 35.79 -4.24 -15.96
N ALA A 89 35.39 -5.50 -15.74
CA ALA A 89 36.34 -6.59 -15.57
C ALA A 89 37.16 -6.87 -16.84
N ALA A 90 36.52 -6.78 -18.01
CA ALA A 90 37.20 -6.90 -19.30
C ALA A 90 38.21 -5.76 -19.51
N LEU A 91 37.82 -4.53 -19.21
CA LEU A 91 38.70 -3.36 -19.30
C LEU A 91 39.89 -3.44 -18.34
N GLN A 92 39.67 -3.90 -17.10
CA GLN A 92 40.76 -4.15 -16.14
C GLN A 92 41.78 -5.15 -16.69
N THR A 93 41.30 -6.25 -17.29
CA THR A 93 42.17 -7.26 -17.90
C THR A 93 43.02 -6.66 -19.04
N LEU A 94 42.41 -5.80 -19.87
CA LEU A 94 43.09 -5.12 -20.97
C LEU A 94 44.16 -4.12 -20.45
N VAL A 95 43.81 -3.33 -19.43
CA VAL A 95 44.74 -2.38 -18.80
C VAL A 95 45.92 -3.13 -18.19
N ASP A 96 45.69 -4.25 -17.51
CA ASP A 96 46.75 -5.06 -16.94
C ASP A 96 47.66 -5.66 -18.01
N ALA A 97 47.09 -6.14 -19.13
CA ALA A 97 47.88 -6.63 -20.26
C ALA A 97 48.77 -5.53 -20.84
N HIS A 98 48.19 -4.37 -21.13
CA HIS A 98 48.92 -3.22 -21.65
C HIS A 98 50.01 -2.75 -20.66
N HIS A 99 49.72 -2.75 -19.36
CA HIS A 99 50.70 -2.40 -18.34
C HIS A 99 51.89 -3.37 -18.34
N ARG A 100 51.65 -4.68 -18.45
CA ARG A 100 52.71 -5.70 -18.55
C ARG A 100 53.56 -5.51 -19.81
N GLU A 101 52.94 -5.25 -20.96
CA GLU A 101 53.65 -4.99 -22.21
C GLU A 101 54.52 -3.72 -22.13
N HIS A 102 53.95 -2.62 -21.64
CA HIS A 102 54.66 -1.37 -21.46
C HIS A 102 55.86 -1.56 -20.52
N LYS A 103 55.68 -2.27 -19.39
CA LYS A 103 56.76 -2.59 -18.46
C LYS A 103 57.87 -3.40 -19.14
N ALA A 104 57.52 -4.42 -19.91
CA ALA A 104 58.50 -5.25 -20.62
C ALA A 104 59.31 -4.42 -21.64
N LEU A 105 58.66 -3.53 -22.39
CA LEU A 105 59.31 -2.62 -23.32
C LEU A 105 60.27 -1.66 -22.60
N CYS A 106 59.85 -1.06 -21.48
CA CYS A 106 60.71 -0.21 -20.67
C CYS A 106 61.96 -0.96 -20.20
N GLU A 107 61.80 -2.18 -19.66
CA GLU A 107 62.93 -3.00 -19.21
C GLU A 107 63.90 -3.34 -20.35
N MET A 108 63.39 -3.64 -21.56
CA MET A 108 64.23 -3.88 -22.73
C MET A 108 65.03 -2.64 -23.14
N LEU A 109 64.41 -1.47 -23.13
CA LEU A 109 65.07 -0.21 -23.49
C LEU A 109 66.11 0.21 -22.46
N GLU A 110 65.85 -0.02 -21.16
CA GLU A 110 66.84 0.18 -20.10
C GLU A 110 68.06 -0.73 -20.29
N ARG A 111 67.85 -2.02 -20.59
CA ARG A 111 68.95 -2.98 -20.85
C ARG A 111 69.78 -2.61 -22.07
N LYS A 112 69.15 -2.05 -23.11
CA LYS A 112 69.85 -1.55 -24.31
C LYS A 112 70.55 -0.20 -24.08
N GLY A 113 70.44 0.40 -22.88
CA GLY A 113 71.01 1.70 -22.55
C GLY A 113 70.30 2.89 -23.22
N VAL A 114 69.13 2.66 -23.83
CA VAL A 114 68.33 3.71 -24.48
C VAL A 114 67.63 4.57 -23.41
N LEU A 115 67.16 3.94 -22.34
CA LEU A 115 66.58 4.62 -21.18
C LEU A 115 67.52 4.49 -19.99
N HIS A 116 67.66 5.58 -19.22
CA HIS A 116 68.44 5.56 -17.98
C HIS A 116 67.57 5.01 -16.84
N ARG A 117 68.02 3.93 -16.20
CA ARG A 117 67.34 3.36 -15.04
C ARG A 117 67.30 4.41 -13.92
N LYS A 118 66.10 4.89 -13.55
CA LYS A 118 65.95 5.75 -12.37
C LYS A 118 66.35 4.91 -11.14
N LYS A 119 67.46 5.28 -10.49
CA LYS A 119 67.85 4.68 -9.20
C LYS A 119 66.73 4.97 -8.20
N GLN A 120 66.14 3.92 -7.62
CA GLN A 120 65.33 4.08 -6.42
C GLN A 120 66.24 4.63 -5.34
N ARG A 121 65.98 5.85 -4.86
CA ARG A 121 66.58 6.34 -3.63
C ARG A 121 65.96 5.54 -2.50
N THR A 122 66.70 4.58 -1.99
CA THR A 122 66.51 4.07 -0.64
C THR A 122 67.04 5.14 0.30
N ASP A 123 66.18 6.06 0.70
CA ASP A 123 66.48 6.93 1.85
C ASP A 123 66.40 6.01 3.08
N GLY A 124 67.55 5.44 3.44
CA GLY A 124 67.74 4.73 4.68
C GLY A 124 67.46 5.69 5.82
N THR A 125 66.36 5.47 6.53
CA THR A 125 66.09 6.12 7.79
C THR A 125 66.93 5.40 8.85
N ALA A 126 67.91 6.10 9.39
CA ALA A 126 68.62 5.76 10.62
C ALA A 126 68.23 6.76 11.71
#